data_AF-A0A497GFQ4-F1
#
_entry.id   AF-A0A497GFQ4-F1
#
_cell.length_a   1.000
_cell.length_b   1.000
_cell.length_c   1.000
_cell.angle_alpha   90.00
_cell.angle_beta   90.00
_cell.angle_gamma   90.00
#
_symmetry.space_group_name_H-M   'P 1'
#
loop_
_entity.id
_entity.type
_entity.pdbx_description
1 polymer ?
#
loop_
_entity_poly.entity_id
_entity_poly.type
_entity_poly.pdbx_seq_one_letter_code
_entity_poly.pdbx_strand_id
1 'polypeptide(L)'
;MRLIEDVPSNNTLGLEIDSPDEERDKTRIHVIGWKRWKVYEMDWIPFKPIKHKVNTKDYKYIDIIPRRFGFKVCWKPEYHIYITYGVDHGMMNTEKYWGGFKFIDFGWMHKRHYQHQYLKLNGDLVHIAQRDDPFWEGGCPGIDKMQFKFFDGVDEEEIIATVSRERRILKRGSGWFKWLSIFYKDEVIDYLEMNFDKEVGSKKGSWKGGIVGTSTRFTQDESPEIAFQRYCIEENHFYGGVTRKPVREYSR
;
A
#
# COMPACT_ATOMS: atom_id res chain seq x y z
N MET A 1 2.61 -37.76 -1.00
CA MET A 1 2.11 -36.40 -1.26
C MET A 1 0.66 -36.33 -0.79
N ARG A 2 0.34 -35.42 0.14
CA ARG A 2 -1.00 -35.27 0.73
C ARG A 2 -1.50 -33.85 0.49
N LEU A 3 -2.70 -33.69 -0.07
CA LEU A 3 -3.35 -32.37 -0.16
C LEU A 3 -3.79 -31.93 1.25
N ILE A 4 -3.39 -30.73 1.66
CA ILE A 4 -3.73 -30.18 2.98
C ILE A 4 -4.58 -28.91 2.91
N GLU A 5 -4.46 -28.14 1.83
CA GLU A 5 -5.24 -26.91 1.63
C GLU A 5 -5.67 -26.81 0.16
N ASP A 6 -6.91 -26.36 -0.06
CA ASP A 6 -7.45 -26.00 -1.37
C ASP A 6 -8.31 -24.76 -1.20
N VAL A 7 -7.73 -23.60 -1.52
CA VAL A 7 -8.35 -22.30 -1.33
C VAL A 7 -8.52 -21.58 -2.67
N PRO A 8 -9.49 -20.65 -2.79
CA PRO A 8 -9.54 -19.77 -3.94
C PRO A 8 -8.22 -19.01 -4.09
N SER A 9 -7.68 -18.97 -5.30
CA SER A 9 -6.57 -18.07 -5.64
C SER A 9 -7.11 -16.86 -6.38
N ASN A 10 -6.45 -15.72 -6.19
CA ASN A 10 -6.58 -14.62 -7.12
C ASN A 10 -5.89 -15.01 -8.44
N ASN A 11 -6.01 -14.18 -9.47
CA ASN A 11 -5.51 -14.40 -10.83
C ASN A 11 -3.98 -14.62 -10.88
N THR A 12 -3.48 -15.70 -10.30
CA THR A 12 -2.07 -16.00 -10.09
C THR A 12 -1.84 -17.43 -10.57
N LEU A 13 -0.73 -17.64 -11.24
CA LEU A 13 -0.24 -18.95 -11.64
C LEU A 13 1.16 -19.12 -11.05
N GLY A 14 1.47 -20.24 -10.42
CA GLY A 14 2.77 -20.40 -9.80
C GLY A 14 3.02 -21.78 -9.24
N LEU A 15 4.28 -22.01 -8.94
CA LEU A 15 4.74 -23.19 -8.23
C LEU A 15 5.76 -22.71 -7.19
N GLU A 16 5.54 -23.07 -5.94
CA GLU A 16 6.46 -22.76 -4.86
C GLU A 16 6.66 -23.99 -3.97
N ILE A 17 7.87 -24.15 -3.47
CA ILE A 17 8.26 -25.24 -2.59
C ILE A 17 8.89 -24.63 -1.35
N ASP A 18 8.38 -25.04 -0.20
CA ASP A 18 8.79 -24.56 1.11
C ASP A 18 9.42 -25.71 1.90
N SER A 19 10.54 -25.43 2.56
CA SER A 19 11.12 -26.38 3.50
C SER A 19 10.30 -26.41 4.79
N PRO A 20 10.51 -27.42 5.64
CA PRO A 20 10.02 -27.39 7.02
C PRO A 20 10.42 -26.10 7.76
N ASP A 21 9.66 -25.71 8.78
CA ASP A 21 9.94 -24.61 9.70
C ASP A 21 9.64 -25.02 11.16
N GLU A 22 9.64 -24.07 12.10
CA GLU A 22 9.28 -24.34 13.50
C GLU A 22 7.84 -24.84 13.65
N GLU A 23 6.95 -24.28 12.85
CA GLU A 23 5.53 -24.60 12.69
C GLU A 23 5.31 -26.07 12.33
N ARG A 24 6.14 -26.54 11.39
CA ARG A 24 5.76 -27.57 10.42
C ARG A 24 6.97 -28.42 10.02
N ASP A 25 6.85 -29.72 10.20
CA ASP A 25 7.94 -30.69 10.02
C ASP A 25 8.12 -31.18 8.57
N LYS A 26 7.19 -30.84 7.67
CA LYS A 26 7.17 -31.33 6.28
C LYS A 26 7.40 -30.25 5.25
N THR A 27 7.94 -30.68 4.11
CA THR A 27 8.07 -29.85 2.91
C THR A 27 6.69 -29.63 2.31
N ARG A 28 6.44 -28.43 1.80
CA ARG A 28 5.21 -28.13 1.07
C ARG A 28 5.45 -27.79 -0.37
N ILE A 29 4.50 -28.15 -1.23
CA ILE A 29 4.40 -27.69 -2.60
C ILE A 29 3.10 -26.93 -2.76
N HIS A 30 3.24 -25.66 -3.11
CA HIS A 30 2.17 -24.76 -3.46
C HIS A 30 1.99 -24.80 -4.98
N VAL A 31 0.91 -25.43 -5.43
CA VAL A 31 0.49 -25.41 -6.82
C VAL A 31 -0.59 -24.33 -6.94
N ILE A 32 -0.23 -23.20 -7.52
CA ILE A 32 -1.11 -22.05 -7.68
C ILE A 32 -1.60 -22.09 -9.12
N GLY A 33 -2.81 -22.55 -9.31
CA GLY A 33 -3.51 -22.54 -10.59
C GLY A 33 -4.45 -21.34 -10.72
N TRP A 34 -5.04 -21.20 -11.89
CA TRP A 34 -6.06 -20.18 -12.14
C TRP A 34 -7.26 -20.40 -11.20
N LYS A 35 -7.53 -19.45 -10.30
CA LYS A 35 -8.60 -19.47 -9.28
C LYS A 35 -8.46 -20.51 -8.16
N ARG A 36 -7.46 -21.39 -8.18
CA ARG A 36 -7.23 -22.41 -7.15
C ARG A 36 -5.80 -22.41 -6.67
N TRP A 37 -5.60 -22.42 -5.36
CA TRP A 37 -4.32 -22.65 -4.74
C TRP A 37 -4.40 -23.93 -3.92
N LYS A 38 -3.57 -24.90 -4.30
CA LYS A 38 -3.46 -26.19 -3.61
C LYS A 38 -2.13 -26.28 -2.92
N VAL A 39 -2.14 -26.75 -1.69
CA VAL A 39 -0.93 -26.99 -0.89
C VAL A 39 -0.83 -28.48 -0.60
N TYR A 40 0.31 -29.05 -0.96
CA TYR A 40 0.61 -30.46 -0.77
C TYR A 40 1.76 -30.63 0.19
N GLU A 41 1.62 -31.55 1.15
CA GLU A 41 2.73 -32.00 1.98
C GLU A 41 3.47 -33.16 1.33
N MET A 42 4.78 -33.12 1.51
CA MET A 42 5.73 -34.11 1.03
C MET A 42 6.55 -34.61 2.22
N ASP A 43 6.67 -35.93 2.35
CA ASP A 43 7.51 -36.55 3.39
C ASP A 43 9.01 -36.49 3.05
N TRP A 44 9.36 -36.05 1.84
CA TRP A 44 10.74 -35.85 1.40
C TRP A 44 11.14 -34.38 1.53
N ILE A 45 12.41 -34.13 1.86
CA ILE A 45 12.96 -32.80 2.10
C ILE A 45 13.97 -32.45 1.00
N PRO A 46 13.57 -31.74 -0.07
CA PRO A 46 14.47 -31.35 -1.16
C PRO A 46 15.61 -30.46 -0.67
N PHE A 47 15.34 -29.63 0.34
CA PHE A 47 16.30 -28.68 0.88
C PHE A 47 16.02 -28.46 2.37
N LYS A 48 17.10 -28.41 3.15
CA LYS A 48 17.02 -28.27 4.61
C LYS A 48 16.76 -26.81 5.00
N PRO A 49 15.94 -26.55 6.03
CA PRO A 49 15.82 -25.21 6.60
C PRO A 49 17.16 -24.74 7.19
N ILE A 50 17.26 -23.42 7.40
CA ILE A 50 18.39 -22.84 8.10
C ILE A 50 18.10 -22.86 9.60
N LYS A 51 19.05 -23.34 10.39
CA LYS A 51 19.01 -23.26 11.85
C LYS A 51 19.84 -22.07 12.31
N HIS A 52 19.21 -21.06 12.87
CA HIS A 52 19.88 -19.88 13.40
C HIS A 52 19.85 -19.89 14.93
N LYS A 53 21.00 -19.73 15.58
CA LYS A 53 21.06 -19.67 17.04
C LYS A 53 20.82 -18.23 17.48
N VAL A 54 19.69 -17.98 18.11
CA VAL A 54 19.38 -16.69 18.73
C VAL A 54 19.91 -16.73 20.16
N ASN A 55 20.76 -15.76 20.50
CA ASN A 55 21.36 -15.62 21.81
C ASN A 55 21.22 -14.17 22.28
N THR A 56 20.21 -13.93 23.11
CA THR A 56 20.01 -12.64 23.78
C THR A 56 20.41 -12.76 25.25
N LYS A 57 20.35 -11.66 25.99
CA LYS A 57 20.60 -11.69 27.45
C LYS A 57 19.56 -12.53 28.19
N ASP A 58 18.32 -12.56 27.69
CA ASP A 58 17.16 -13.12 28.40
C ASP A 58 16.77 -14.52 27.90
N TYR A 59 17.14 -14.90 26.67
CA TYR A 59 16.77 -16.19 26.11
C TYR A 59 17.78 -16.70 25.06
N LYS A 60 17.80 -18.03 24.93
CA LYS A 60 18.55 -18.75 23.90
C LYS A 60 17.64 -19.77 23.23
N TYR A 61 17.50 -19.68 21.91
CA TYR A 61 16.74 -20.66 21.14
C TYR A 61 17.37 -20.88 19.77
N ILE A 62 16.93 -21.95 19.09
CA ILE A 62 17.29 -22.22 17.69
C ILE A 62 16.09 -21.88 16.85
N ASP A 63 16.20 -20.80 16.09
CA ASP A 63 15.23 -20.38 15.10
C ASP A 63 15.36 -21.27 13.84
N ILE A 64 14.27 -21.90 13.42
CA ILE A 64 14.22 -22.73 12.19
C ILE A 64 13.57 -21.92 11.08
N ILE A 65 14.40 -21.45 10.15
CA ILE A 65 13.97 -20.55 9.09
C ILE A 65 13.74 -21.35 7.81
N PRO A 66 12.52 -21.30 7.24
CA PRO A 66 12.23 -22.02 6.01
C PRO A 66 12.98 -21.44 4.82
N ARG A 67 13.29 -22.30 3.85
CA ARG A 67 13.67 -21.90 2.52
C ARG A 67 12.48 -22.00 1.59
N ARG A 68 12.33 -21.02 0.71
CA ARG A 68 11.32 -20.99 -0.34
C ARG A 68 11.96 -20.90 -1.71
N PHE A 69 11.45 -21.71 -2.62
CA PHE A 69 11.87 -21.73 -4.01
C PHE A 69 10.66 -21.82 -4.92
N GLY A 70 10.57 -20.94 -5.89
CA GLY A 70 9.43 -20.96 -6.77
C GLY A 70 9.31 -19.74 -7.65
N PHE A 71 8.18 -19.68 -8.32
CA PHE A 71 7.76 -18.51 -9.04
C PHE A 71 6.25 -18.34 -8.96
N LYS A 72 5.79 -17.10 -9.07
CA LYS A 72 4.38 -16.73 -9.16
C LYS A 72 4.23 -15.68 -10.25
N VAL A 73 3.27 -15.86 -11.13
CA VAL A 73 2.86 -14.93 -12.17
C VAL A 73 1.50 -14.41 -11.77
N CYS A 74 1.43 -13.15 -11.35
CA CYS A 74 0.17 -12.53 -11.00
C CYS A 74 -0.37 -11.75 -12.20
N TRP A 75 -1.57 -12.06 -12.61
CA TRP A 75 -2.31 -11.42 -13.70
C TRP A 75 -3.35 -10.46 -13.11
N LYS A 76 -3.16 -9.15 -13.27
CA LYS A 76 -4.04 -8.11 -12.70
C LYS A 76 -4.12 -8.08 -11.16
N PRO A 77 -4.28 -6.89 -10.56
CA PRO A 77 -4.13 -5.57 -11.20
C PRO A 77 -2.65 -5.22 -11.45
N GLU A 78 -1.72 -5.91 -10.81
CA GLU A 78 -0.33 -5.48 -10.70
C GLU A 78 0.58 -6.01 -11.83
N TYR A 79 0.32 -7.20 -12.38
CA TYR A 79 1.11 -7.83 -13.45
C TYR A 79 2.61 -7.86 -13.18
N HIS A 80 3.01 -8.86 -12.40
CA HIS A 80 4.41 -9.13 -12.10
C HIS A 80 4.68 -10.62 -12.08
N ILE A 81 5.94 -10.94 -12.28
CA ILE A 81 6.49 -12.27 -12.00
C ILE A 81 7.32 -12.13 -10.75
N TYR A 82 7.03 -12.97 -9.76
CA TYR A 82 7.87 -13.22 -8.61
C TYR A 82 8.70 -14.46 -8.87
N ILE A 83 9.98 -14.37 -8.56
CA ILE A 83 10.83 -15.53 -8.35
C ILE A 83 11.24 -15.50 -6.88
N THR A 84 10.93 -16.58 -6.16
CA THR A 84 11.33 -16.78 -4.77
C THR A 84 12.54 -17.70 -4.74
N TYR A 85 13.60 -17.23 -4.08
CA TYR A 85 14.83 -17.99 -3.94
C TYR A 85 15.50 -17.68 -2.60
N GLY A 86 15.61 -18.70 -1.76
CA GLY A 86 16.42 -18.64 -0.54
C GLY A 86 15.59 -18.62 0.73
N VAL A 87 16.03 -17.83 1.69
CA VAL A 87 15.56 -17.86 3.10
C VAL A 87 14.40 -16.90 3.27
N ASP A 88 13.20 -17.38 3.60
CA ASP A 88 12.07 -16.51 3.90
C ASP A 88 12.14 -16.01 5.34
N HIS A 89 12.78 -14.87 5.53
CA HIS A 89 12.68 -14.11 6.75
C HIS A 89 11.52 -13.13 6.59
N GLY A 90 10.40 -13.38 7.27
CA GLY A 90 9.30 -12.41 7.42
C GLY A 90 9.70 -11.09 8.11
N MET A 91 10.99 -10.84 8.30
CA MET A 91 11.57 -9.62 8.83
C MET A 91 12.18 -8.81 7.69
N MET A 92 11.47 -7.79 7.24
CA MET A 92 11.91 -6.88 6.16
C MET A 92 13.15 -6.03 6.51
N ASN A 93 13.86 -6.25 7.62
CA ASN A 93 14.82 -5.26 8.12
C ASN A 93 16.06 -5.75 8.90
N THR A 94 16.64 -6.92 8.60
CA THR A 94 17.96 -7.28 9.15
C THR A 94 19.02 -7.44 8.06
N GLU A 95 19.83 -6.39 7.90
CA GLU A 95 20.87 -6.16 6.88
C GLU A 95 22.05 -7.17 6.84
N LYS A 96 22.00 -8.32 7.52
CA LYS A 96 23.20 -9.19 7.68
C LYS A 96 23.11 -10.60 7.10
N TYR A 97 22.02 -11.00 6.46
CA TYR A 97 21.97 -12.30 5.81
C TYR A 97 22.17 -12.17 4.30
N TRP A 98 23.41 -12.41 3.85
CA TRP A 98 23.79 -12.58 2.43
C TRP A 98 23.12 -13.79 1.74
N GLY A 99 22.21 -14.51 2.42
CA GLY A 99 21.32 -15.54 1.88
C GLY A 99 19.83 -15.16 1.86
N GLY A 100 19.51 -13.88 2.12
CA GLY A 100 18.16 -13.37 2.25
C GLY A 100 17.28 -13.65 1.03
N PHE A 101 15.99 -13.85 1.30
CA PHE A 101 14.91 -13.96 0.32
C PHE A 101 15.15 -13.02 -0.87
N LYS A 102 15.58 -13.57 -2.02
CA LYS A 102 15.72 -12.76 -3.23
C LYS A 102 14.39 -12.80 -3.95
N PHE A 103 13.67 -11.68 -3.88
CA PHE A 103 12.54 -11.42 -4.75
C PHE A 103 13.08 -10.76 -6.03
N ILE A 104 12.78 -11.36 -7.18
CA ILE A 104 12.95 -10.68 -8.47
C ILE A 104 11.55 -10.32 -8.94
N ASP A 105 11.25 -9.02 -8.91
CA ASP A 105 9.99 -8.46 -9.42
C ASP A 105 10.18 -7.94 -10.85
N PHE A 106 9.46 -8.57 -11.78
CA PHE A 106 9.34 -8.09 -13.16
C PHE A 106 8.12 -7.15 -13.27
N GLY A 107 8.21 -5.97 -12.67
CA GLY A 107 7.10 -5.01 -12.60
C GLY A 107 6.92 -4.13 -13.84
N TRP A 108 6.83 -4.72 -15.04
CA TRP A 108 6.75 -3.93 -16.29
C TRP A 108 5.43 -3.14 -16.46
N MET A 109 4.38 -3.53 -15.72
CA MET A 109 3.13 -2.76 -15.62
C MET A 109 3.04 -1.91 -14.36
N HIS A 110 4.00 -2.03 -13.43
CA HIS A 110 3.94 -1.30 -12.17
C HIS A 110 3.95 0.21 -12.45
N LYS A 111 3.10 0.92 -11.71
CA LYS A 111 3.05 2.38 -11.70
C LYS A 111 3.85 2.84 -10.50
N ARG A 112 5.08 3.27 -10.74
CA ARG A 112 5.94 3.80 -9.68
C ARG A 112 5.61 5.27 -9.47
N HIS A 113 5.49 5.66 -8.20
CA HIS A 113 5.48 7.06 -7.84
C HIS A 113 6.78 7.73 -8.32
N TYR A 114 6.64 8.81 -9.06
CA TYR A 114 7.77 9.57 -9.59
C TYR A 114 7.90 10.92 -8.91
N GLN A 115 6.78 11.61 -8.71
CA GLN A 115 6.77 12.97 -8.20
C GLN A 115 5.44 13.27 -7.50
N HIS A 116 5.55 13.96 -6.37
CA HIS A 116 4.42 14.48 -5.61
C HIS A 116 4.44 16.01 -5.71
N GLN A 117 3.28 16.59 -5.99
CA GLN A 117 3.09 18.03 -6.15
C GLN A 117 1.98 18.50 -5.22
N TYR A 118 2.21 19.63 -4.57
CA TYR A 118 1.22 20.36 -3.80
C TYR A 118 0.62 21.46 -4.67
N LEU A 119 -0.71 21.50 -4.73
CA LEU A 119 -1.43 22.40 -5.61
C LEU A 119 -2.33 23.33 -4.80
N LYS A 120 -2.62 24.50 -5.37
CA LYS A 120 -3.79 25.30 -5.00
C LYS A 120 -5.06 24.53 -5.38
N LEU A 121 -6.20 24.90 -4.80
CA LEU A 121 -7.47 24.21 -5.08
C LEU A 121 -7.92 24.36 -6.54
N ASN A 122 -7.53 25.45 -7.20
CA ASN A 122 -7.74 25.68 -8.63
C ASN A 122 -6.84 24.80 -9.53
N GLY A 123 -5.85 24.09 -8.97
CA GLY A 123 -4.90 23.23 -9.69
C GLY A 123 -3.54 23.86 -10.00
N ASP A 124 -3.30 25.12 -9.61
CA ASP A 124 -2.00 25.76 -9.80
C ASP A 124 -0.93 25.11 -8.92
N LEU A 125 0.27 24.92 -9.47
CA LEU A 125 1.39 24.32 -8.75
C LEU A 125 1.93 25.29 -7.69
N VAL A 126 2.02 24.82 -6.44
CA VAL A 126 2.66 25.54 -5.33
C VAL A 126 4.06 25.01 -5.10
N HIS A 127 4.19 23.70 -4.93
CA HIS A 127 5.45 23.06 -4.55
C HIS A 127 5.59 21.65 -5.14
N ILE A 128 6.82 21.24 -5.39
CA ILE A 128 7.15 19.86 -5.80
C ILE A 128 7.91 19.23 -4.64
N ALA A 129 7.35 18.17 -4.07
CA ALA A 129 7.94 17.52 -2.91
C ALA A 129 9.34 16.97 -3.23
N GLN A 130 10.30 17.27 -2.37
CA GLN A 130 11.65 16.74 -2.38
C GLN A 130 11.83 15.72 -1.25
N ARG A 131 12.83 14.86 -1.38
CA ARG A 131 13.14 13.83 -0.36
C ARG A 131 13.44 14.44 1.01
N ASP A 132 14.10 15.60 1.01
CA ASP A 132 14.57 16.28 2.21
C ASP A 132 13.62 17.39 2.66
N ASP A 133 12.40 17.43 2.10
CA ASP A 133 11.40 18.36 2.58
C ASP A 133 11.07 18.05 4.06
N PRO A 134 10.94 19.09 4.89
CA PRO A 134 10.47 18.92 6.25
C PRO A 134 9.15 18.15 6.25
N PHE A 135 9.00 17.25 7.22
CA PHE A 135 7.67 16.74 7.54
C PHE A 135 6.85 17.91 8.09
N TRP A 136 6.04 18.53 7.22
CA TRP A 136 5.26 19.70 7.59
C TRP A 136 4.07 19.26 8.45
N GLU A 137 4.22 19.35 9.77
CA GLU A 137 3.07 19.35 10.67
C GLU A 137 2.16 20.53 10.28
N GLY A 138 1.02 20.23 9.66
CA GLY A 138 0.12 21.25 9.13
C GLY A 138 0.27 21.54 7.63
N GLY A 139 1.05 20.77 6.88
CA GLY A 139 1.11 20.82 5.40
C GLY A 139 2.05 21.88 4.83
N CYS A 140 2.33 21.78 3.52
CA CYS A 140 3.29 22.66 2.86
C CYS A 140 2.77 24.13 2.77
N PRO A 141 3.61 25.14 3.05
CA PRO A 141 3.21 26.56 2.99
C PRO A 141 2.68 26.98 1.62
N GLY A 142 1.68 27.86 1.60
CA GLY A 142 1.11 28.42 0.36
C GLY A 142 0.04 27.56 -0.33
N ILE A 143 -0.32 26.42 0.25
CA ILE A 143 -1.42 25.58 -0.21
C ILE A 143 -2.76 26.18 0.23
N ASP A 144 -3.69 26.27 -0.70
CA ASP A 144 -5.08 26.60 -0.40
C ASP A 144 -5.75 25.45 0.36
N LYS A 145 -6.37 25.79 1.48
CA LYS A 145 -7.18 24.85 2.25
C LYS A 145 -8.63 25.29 2.27
N MET A 146 -9.52 24.31 2.24
CA MET A 146 -10.96 24.50 2.41
C MET A 146 -11.43 23.63 3.56
N GLN A 147 -12.45 24.06 4.28
CA GLN A 147 -13.04 23.27 5.34
C GLN A 147 -14.48 22.95 5.02
N PHE A 148 -14.82 21.68 5.21
CA PHE A 148 -16.17 21.17 5.10
C PHE A 148 -16.60 20.63 6.44
N LYS A 149 -17.87 20.87 6.77
CA LYS A 149 -18.56 20.20 7.86
C LYS A 149 -19.25 18.97 7.30
N PHE A 150 -19.20 17.88 8.04
CA PHE A 150 -19.98 16.69 7.79
C PHE A 150 -20.31 15.98 9.10
N PHE A 151 -21.22 15.01 9.03
CA PHE A 151 -21.59 14.17 10.16
C PHE A 151 -21.16 12.73 9.88
N ASP A 152 -20.56 12.08 10.88
CA ASP A 152 -20.23 10.66 10.79
C ASP A 152 -21.52 9.86 10.52
N GLY A 153 -21.40 8.79 9.73
CA GLY A 153 -22.52 7.90 9.42
C GLY A 153 -22.85 6.95 10.56
N VAL A 154 -21.99 6.84 11.56
CA VAL A 154 -22.13 5.89 12.67
C VAL A 154 -22.74 6.54 13.91
N ASP A 155 -22.14 7.64 14.40
CA ASP A 155 -22.53 8.32 15.63
C ASP A 155 -23.17 9.70 15.40
N GLU A 156 -23.33 10.12 14.13
CA GLU A 156 -23.84 11.43 13.72
C GLU A 156 -23.05 12.60 14.35
N GLU A 157 -21.81 12.37 14.81
CA GLU A 157 -21.00 13.43 15.37
C GLU A 157 -20.58 14.42 14.27
N GLU A 158 -20.62 15.71 14.60
CA GLU A 158 -20.13 16.78 13.74
C GLU A 158 -18.60 16.79 13.68
N ILE A 159 -18.08 16.74 12.46
CA ILE A 159 -16.64 16.66 12.14
C ILE A 159 -16.30 17.73 11.09
N ILE A 160 -15.14 18.35 11.25
CA ILE A 160 -14.58 19.34 10.32
C ILE A 160 -13.45 18.68 9.54
N ALA A 161 -13.64 18.52 8.24
CA ALA A 161 -12.61 18.09 7.31
C ALA A 161 -11.87 19.31 6.76
N THR A 162 -10.56 19.37 6.99
CA THR A 162 -9.66 20.30 6.30
C THR A 162 -9.09 19.62 5.08
N VAL A 163 -9.34 20.18 3.90
CA VAL A 163 -8.96 19.58 2.63
C VAL A 163 -7.89 20.39 1.89
N SER A 164 -7.05 19.68 1.14
CA SER A 164 -6.07 20.24 0.22
C SER A 164 -5.98 19.42 -1.07
N ARG A 165 -5.46 20.02 -2.15
CA ARG A 165 -5.28 19.33 -3.42
C ARG A 165 -3.81 18.93 -3.59
N GLU A 166 -3.61 17.66 -3.90
CA GLU A 166 -2.29 17.10 -4.20
C GLU A 166 -2.30 16.42 -5.56
N ARG A 167 -1.15 16.31 -6.20
CA ARG A 167 -0.99 15.59 -7.46
C ARG A 167 0.15 14.60 -7.37
N ARG A 168 -0.12 13.37 -7.80
CA ARG A 168 0.87 12.29 -7.90
C ARG A 168 1.09 11.97 -9.36
N ILE A 169 2.34 12.04 -9.79
CA ILE A 169 2.78 11.65 -11.12
C ILE A 169 3.35 10.24 -11.00
N LEU A 170 2.76 9.31 -11.74
CA LEU A 170 3.15 7.92 -11.78
C LEU A 170 3.78 7.60 -13.14
N LYS A 171 4.92 6.92 -13.09
CA LYS A 171 5.62 6.43 -14.28
C LYS A 171 5.49 4.91 -14.38
N ARG A 172 5.46 4.40 -15.60
CA ARG A 172 5.39 2.95 -15.83
C ARG A 172 6.75 2.26 -15.65
N GLY A 173 6.70 1.05 -15.12
CA GLY A 173 7.83 0.17 -14.87
C GLY A 173 8.54 0.44 -13.55
N SER A 174 8.84 -0.62 -12.80
CA SER A 174 9.72 -0.63 -11.63
C SER A 174 11.07 -1.31 -11.95
N GLY A 175 12.06 -1.21 -11.04
CA GLY A 175 13.32 -1.94 -11.16
C GLY A 175 14.04 -1.77 -12.50
N TRP A 176 14.32 -2.89 -13.18
CA TRP A 176 14.94 -2.92 -14.52
C TRP A 176 14.01 -2.48 -15.64
N PHE A 177 12.70 -2.38 -15.41
CA PHE A 177 11.72 -1.95 -16.40
C PHE A 177 11.40 -0.45 -16.35
N LYS A 178 12.11 0.35 -15.55
CA LYS A 178 11.91 1.81 -15.49
C LYS A 178 12.01 2.50 -16.86
N TRP A 179 12.80 1.95 -17.78
CA TRP A 179 12.94 2.47 -19.15
C TRP A 179 11.63 2.42 -19.94
N LEU A 180 10.67 1.55 -19.56
CA LEU A 180 9.36 1.52 -20.21
C LEU A 180 8.63 2.86 -20.08
N SER A 181 8.90 3.65 -19.03
CA SER A 181 8.31 5.00 -18.90
C SER A 181 8.63 5.95 -20.07
N ILE A 182 9.62 5.64 -20.92
CA ILE A 182 9.91 6.41 -22.13
C ILE A 182 8.81 6.21 -23.21
N PHE A 183 8.18 5.04 -23.23
CA PHE A 183 7.20 4.64 -24.26
C PHE A 183 5.75 4.88 -23.85
N TYR A 184 5.50 5.27 -22.60
CA TYR A 184 4.15 5.46 -22.07
C TYR A 184 4.01 6.85 -21.45
N LYS A 185 2.85 7.47 -21.67
CA LYS A 185 2.51 8.74 -21.03
C LYS A 185 2.47 8.57 -19.51
N ASP A 186 3.02 9.54 -18.80
CA ASP A 186 2.92 9.65 -17.35
C ASP A 186 1.44 9.72 -16.94
N GLU A 187 1.07 8.95 -15.92
CA GLU A 187 -0.25 9.04 -15.33
C GLU A 187 -0.23 10.11 -14.25
N VAL A 188 -1.07 11.11 -14.41
CA VAL A 188 -1.20 12.24 -13.50
C VAL A 188 -2.52 12.09 -12.77
N ILE A 189 -2.45 11.93 -11.44
CA ILE A 189 -3.63 11.75 -10.60
C ILE A 189 -3.67 12.85 -9.57
N ASP A 190 -4.79 13.57 -9.55
CA ASP A 190 -5.07 14.57 -8.52
C ASP A 190 -5.87 13.93 -7.40
N TYR A 191 -5.52 14.28 -6.17
CA TYR A 191 -6.11 13.78 -4.94
C TYR A 191 -6.63 14.96 -4.12
N LEU A 192 -7.81 14.77 -3.54
CA LEU A 192 -8.33 15.57 -2.45
C LEU A 192 -7.86 14.90 -1.15
N GLU A 193 -6.83 15.49 -0.54
CA GLU A 193 -6.34 15.08 0.77
C GLU A 193 -7.25 15.67 1.84
N MET A 194 -7.65 14.86 2.83
CA MET A 194 -8.60 15.24 3.87
C MET A 194 -8.00 14.91 5.23
N ASN A 195 -7.95 15.91 6.11
CA ASN A 195 -7.57 15.75 7.51
C ASN A 195 -8.77 16.11 8.39
N PHE A 196 -9.10 15.24 9.33
CA PHE A 196 -10.24 15.40 10.21
C PHE A 196 -9.80 15.97 11.56
N ASP A 197 -10.60 16.87 12.12
CA ASP A 197 -10.37 17.39 13.48
C ASP A 197 -10.68 16.34 14.56
N LYS A 198 -11.43 15.29 14.20
CA LYS A 198 -11.81 14.17 15.05
C LYS A 198 -11.68 12.84 14.31
N GLU A 199 -11.60 11.76 15.07
CA GLU A 199 -11.58 10.40 14.55
C GLU A 199 -12.96 10.02 13.98
N VAL A 200 -12.97 9.43 12.77
CA VAL A 200 -14.15 9.06 12.00
C VAL A 200 -14.29 7.53 11.91
N GLY A 201 -15.53 7.04 11.93
CA GLY A 201 -15.91 5.70 11.53
C GLY A 201 -16.10 4.70 12.67
N SER A 202 -16.50 3.47 12.32
CA SER A 202 -16.98 2.45 13.26
C SER A 202 -15.96 1.93 14.27
N LYS A 203 -14.67 2.24 14.10
CA LYS A 203 -13.60 1.77 15.00
C LYS A 203 -12.99 2.89 15.84
N LYS A 204 -13.73 3.99 16.03
CA LYS A 204 -13.32 5.13 16.85
C LYS A 204 -12.90 4.72 18.27
N GLY A 205 -11.82 5.30 18.79
CA GLY A 205 -11.26 4.99 20.11
C GLY A 205 -10.58 3.63 20.20
N SER A 206 -10.46 2.88 19.09
CA SER A 206 -9.70 1.64 19.06
C SER A 206 -8.24 1.95 18.81
N TRP A 207 -7.34 1.37 19.61
CA TRP A 207 -5.90 1.49 19.35
C TRP A 207 -5.45 0.92 17.98
N LYS A 208 -6.32 0.13 17.31
CA LYS A 208 -6.11 -0.40 15.96
C LYS A 208 -7.07 0.21 14.91
N GLY A 209 -7.83 1.25 15.25
CA GLY A 209 -8.93 1.70 14.42
C GLY A 209 -9.21 3.18 14.51
N GLY A 210 -10.10 3.64 13.63
CA GLY A 210 -10.46 5.04 13.40
C GLY A 210 -9.58 5.73 12.37
N ILE A 211 -10.19 6.70 11.69
CA ILE A 211 -9.57 7.45 10.60
C ILE A 211 -9.50 8.92 11.01
N VAL A 212 -8.29 9.48 11.04
CA VAL A 212 -8.03 10.91 11.28
C VAL A 212 -7.71 11.69 10.00
N GLY A 213 -7.58 10.97 8.89
CA GLY A 213 -7.36 11.54 7.57
C GLY A 213 -7.41 10.47 6.49
N THR A 214 -7.78 10.88 5.28
CA THR A 214 -7.89 10.02 4.11
C THR A 214 -7.75 10.84 2.83
N SER A 215 -7.78 10.19 1.68
CA SER A 215 -7.71 10.85 0.38
C SER A 215 -8.68 10.23 -0.60
N THR A 216 -9.27 11.05 -1.47
CA THR A 216 -10.05 10.56 -2.62
C THR A 216 -9.47 11.13 -3.91
N ARG A 217 -9.58 10.38 -5.01
CA ARG A 217 -9.13 10.87 -6.32
C ARG A 217 -10.13 11.90 -6.83
N PHE A 218 -9.64 12.97 -7.45
CA PHE A 218 -10.49 13.82 -8.27
C PHE A 218 -10.97 13.04 -9.49
N THR A 219 -12.25 13.15 -9.80
CA THR A 219 -12.79 12.80 -11.11
C THR A 219 -12.65 13.99 -12.06
N GLN A 220 -12.85 13.77 -13.36
CA GLN A 220 -12.52 14.76 -14.40
C GLN A 220 -13.24 16.10 -14.16
N ASP A 221 -12.46 17.18 -14.06
CA ASP A 221 -12.91 18.56 -13.85
C ASP A 221 -13.83 18.77 -12.61
N GLU A 222 -13.74 17.87 -11.63
CA GLU A 222 -14.52 17.91 -10.39
C GLU A 222 -14.01 19.02 -9.46
N SER A 223 -14.92 19.76 -8.82
CA SER A 223 -14.56 20.74 -7.80
C SER A 223 -14.25 20.05 -6.47
N PRO A 224 -13.44 20.67 -5.57
CA PRO A 224 -13.16 20.09 -4.25
C PRO A 224 -14.42 19.77 -3.43
N GLU A 225 -15.47 20.59 -3.59
CA GLU A 225 -16.76 20.37 -2.91
C GLU A 225 -17.49 19.15 -3.45
N ILE A 226 -17.56 18.97 -4.77
CA ILE A 226 -18.22 17.80 -5.37
C ILE A 226 -17.44 16.52 -5.03
N ALA A 227 -16.10 16.57 -5.08
CA ALA A 227 -15.25 15.46 -4.68
C ALA A 227 -15.46 15.07 -3.20
N PHE A 228 -15.62 16.05 -2.32
CA PHE A 228 -15.90 15.81 -0.91
C PHE A 228 -17.32 15.25 -0.68
N GLN A 229 -18.33 15.78 -1.37
CA GLN A 229 -19.69 15.25 -1.31
C GLN A 229 -19.75 13.79 -1.76
N ARG A 230 -19.04 13.46 -2.85
CA ARG A 230 -18.93 12.08 -3.33
C ARG A 230 -18.27 11.19 -2.29
N TYR A 231 -17.17 11.63 -1.66
CA TYR A 231 -16.54 10.92 -0.56
C TYR A 231 -17.55 10.65 0.58
N CYS A 232 -18.34 11.64 0.99
CA CYS A 232 -19.36 11.44 2.02
C CYS A 232 -20.38 10.36 1.60
N ILE A 233 -20.83 10.35 0.34
CA ILE A 233 -21.76 9.32 -0.14
C ILE A 233 -21.11 7.93 -0.16
N GLU A 234 -19.89 7.81 -0.65
CA GLU A 234 -19.15 6.54 -0.76
C GLU A 234 -18.90 5.90 0.62
N GLU A 235 -18.61 6.72 1.64
CA GLU A 235 -18.34 6.28 3.01
C GLU A 235 -19.56 6.37 3.95
N ASN A 236 -20.76 6.61 3.40
CA ASN A 236 -22.02 6.70 4.15
C ASN A 236 -22.03 7.78 5.26
N HIS A 237 -21.43 8.94 5.00
CA HIS A 237 -21.45 10.15 5.82
C HIS A 237 -22.45 11.18 5.30
N PHE A 238 -22.86 12.13 6.15
CA PHE A 238 -23.78 13.20 5.77
C PHE A 238 -23.05 14.53 5.56
N TYR A 239 -23.09 15.07 4.33
CA TYR A 239 -22.47 16.36 4.03
C TYR A 239 -23.20 17.53 4.72
N GLY A 240 -22.46 18.35 5.45
CA GLY A 240 -22.98 19.47 6.25
C GLY A 240 -22.67 20.86 5.68
N GLY A 241 -21.97 20.95 4.54
CA GLY A 241 -21.67 22.20 3.86
C GLY A 241 -20.25 22.76 4.08
N VAL A 242 -19.97 23.89 3.42
CA VAL A 242 -18.69 24.60 3.51
C VAL A 242 -18.65 25.47 4.77
N THR A 243 -17.66 25.26 5.63
CA THR A 243 -17.45 26.09 6.84
C THR A 243 -16.41 27.18 6.61
N ARG A 244 -15.39 26.92 5.79
CA ARG A 244 -14.37 27.91 5.43
C ARG A 244 -13.99 27.77 3.96
N LYS A 245 -14.20 28.85 3.21
CA LYS A 245 -13.69 28.98 1.83
C LYS A 245 -12.19 29.32 1.85
N PRO A 246 -11.42 28.91 0.83
CA PRO A 246 -10.03 29.33 0.70
C PRO A 246 -9.96 30.86 0.69
N VAL A 247 -9.04 31.41 1.48
CA VAL A 247 -8.79 32.85 1.49
C VAL A 247 -8.17 33.17 0.14
N ARG A 248 -8.90 33.85 -0.75
CA ARG A 248 -8.30 34.47 -1.93
C ARG A 248 -7.36 35.56 -1.42
N GLU A 249 -6.07 35.28 -1.32
CA GLU A 249 -5.08 36.35 -1.37
C GLU A 249 -5.19 36.97 -2.78
N TYR A 250 -5.96 38.05 -2.89
CA TYR A 250 -5.85 38.95 -4.03
C TYR A 250 -4.45 39.56 -3.96
N SER A 251 -3.54 39.06 -4.79
CA SER A 251 -2.28 39.73 -5.07
C SER A 251 -2.58 41.15 -5.58
N ARG A 252 -1.99 42.14 -4.88
CA ARG A 252 -1.84 43.51 -5.38
C ARG A 252 -0.87 43.54 -6.55
#